data_AF-H9H9J7-F1
#
_entry.id   AF-H9H9J7-F1
#
_cell.length_a   1.000
_cell.length_b   1.000
_cell.length_c   1.000
_cell.angle_alpha   90.00
_cell.angle_beta   90.00
_cell.angle_gamma   90.00
#
_symmetry.space_group_name_H-M   'P 1'
#
loop_
_entity.id
_entity.type
_entity.pdbx_description
1 polymer ?
#
loop_
_entity_poly.entity_id
_entity_poly.type
_entity_poly.pdbx_seq_one_letter_code
_entity_poly.pdbx_strand_id
1 'polypeptide(L)'
;NSSQRKASSLSKVQLVSDSEARPAPTAAPPPPQNPLQVLVNAIINSGPREDSTRIGRAGTVRRQAVDVSPLRRVNQAIWLLCTGAREAAFRNIKTIAECLADELINAAKGSSNSYAIKKKDELERVAKSNR
;
A
#
# COMPACT_ATOMS: atom_id res chain seq x y z
N ASN A 1 -4.21 15.37 4.30
CA ASN A 1 -5.54 15.69 3.77
C ASN A 1 -6.36 14.51 3.22
N SER A 2 -5.79 13.32 2.95
CA SER A 2 -6.56 12.14 2.52
C SER A 2 -7.27 11.38 3.66
N SER A 3 -6.86 11.59 4.91
CA SER A 3 -7.38 10.85 6.07
C SER A 3 -8.39 11.62 6.93
N GLN A 4 -8.79 12.83 6.53
CA GLN A 4 -9.59 13.74 7.37
C GLN A 4 -11.12 13.60 7.20
N ARG A 5 -11.64 12.37 7.16
CA ARG A 5 -13.07 12.14 7.38
C ARG A 5 -13.25 11.27 8.62
N LYS A 6 -13.41 11.95 9.75
CA LYS A 6 -13.68 11.50 11.13
C LYS A 6 -12.64 10.57 11.77
N ALA A 7 -11.85 11.10 12.71
CA ALA A 7 -11.14 10.30 13.71
C ALA A 7 -10.99 11.10 15.01
N SER A 8 -11.69 10.65 16.06
CA SER A 8 -11.69 11.19 17.41
C SER A 8 -11.00 10.27 18.42
N SER A 9 -9.91 9.59 18.05
CA SER A 9 -9.23 8.68 18.98
C SER A 9 -7.78 8.42 18.56
N LEU A 10 -6.89 9.37 18.87
CA LEU A 10 -5.43 9.29 18.62
C LEU A 10 -4.63 8.67 19.79
N SER A 11 -5.25 7.99 20.75
CA SER A 11 -4.56 7.53 21.97
C SER A 11 -4.22 6.02 22.06
N LYS A 12 -4.37 5.23 20.99
CA LYS A 12 -4.22 3.74 21.08
C LYS A 12 -3.23 3.06 20.13
N VAL A 13 -2.39 3.80 19.40
CA VAL A 13 -1.47 3.20 18.41
C VAL A 13 -0.25 2.48 19.03
N GLN A 14 -0.12 2.42 20.37
CA GLN A 14 1.06 1.88 21.05
C GLN A 14 1.06 0.35 21.30
N LEU A 15 0.04 -0.42 20.91
CA LEU A 15 -0.12 -1.83 21.38
C LEU A 15 -0.21 -2.91 20.29
N VAL A 16 0.56 -2.81 19.20
CA VAL A 16 0.63 -3.90 18.20
C VAL A 16 2.09 -4.35 17.96
N SER A 17 2.95 -4.23 18.96
CA SER A 17 4.34 -4.73 18.91
C SER A 17 4.49 -6.18 19.39
N ASP A 18 3.48 -6.76 20.05
CA ASP A 18 3.65 -7.97 20.86
C ASP A 18 2.85 -9.17 20.34
N SER A 19 3.04 -9.58 19.09
CA SER A 19 2.69 -10.94 18.68
C SER A 19 3.35 -11.31 17.35
N GLU A 20 4.54 -11.91 17.39
CA GLU A 20 4.83 -13.19 16.69
C GLU A 20 6.32 -13.59 16.79
N ALA A 21 6.51 -14.85 17.16
CA ALA A 21 7.68 -15.71 16.98
C ALA A 21 8.99 -15.36 17.72
N ARG A 22 9.29 -16.14 18.78
CA ARG A 22 10.65 -16.35 19.29
C ARG A 22 11.53 -17.03 18.22
N PRO A 23 12.59 -16.40 17.70
CA PRO A 23 13.65 -17.09 16.97
C PRO A 23 14.75 -17.54 17.95
N ALA A 24 15.53 -18.54 17.53
CA ALA A 24 16.63 -19.18 18.26
C ALA A 24 17.65 -18.21 18.91
N PRO A 25 18.39 -18.63 19.97
CA PRO A 25 19.10 -17.74 20.90
C PRO A 25 20.41 -17.10 20.38
N THR A 26 20.64 -16.95 19.08
CA THR A 26 21.94 -16.45 18.54
C THR A 26 21.87 -15.23 17.63
N ALA A 27 20.72 -14.62 17.43
CA ALA A 27 20.62 -13.34 16.73
C ALA A 27 19.76 -12.40 17.56
N ALA A 28 20.32 -11.26 17.95
CA ALA A 28 19.58 -10.19 18.62
C ALA A 28 18.24 -9.95 17.89
N PRO A 29 17.12 -9.77 18.62
CA PRO A 29 15.86 -9.42 17.97
C PRO A 29 16.12 -8.18 17.10
N PRO A 30 15.65 -8.17 15.84
CA PRO A 30 15.79 -6.99 15.01
C PRO A 30 15.22 -5.80 15.80
N PRO A 31 15.91 -4.66 15.84
CA PRO A 31 15.46 -3.51 16.59
C PRO A 31 14.04 -3.16 16.15
N PRO A 32 13.14 -2.73 17.07
CA PRO A 32 11.78 -2.35 16.71
C PRO A 32 11.85 -1.34 15.56
N GLN A 33 11.31 -1.74 14.40
CA GLN A 33 11.38 -0.90 13.22
C GLN A 33 10.62 0.40 13.48
N ASN A 34 11.28 1.52 13.20
CA ASN A 34 10.64 2.83 13.33
C ASN A 34 9.37 2.87 12.46
N PRO A 35 8.18 3.17 13.04
CA PRO A 35 6.92 3.17 12.29
C PRO A 35 6.92 4.15 11.11
N LEU A 36 7.68 5.25 11.21
CA LEU A 36 7.88 6.18 10.09
C LEU A 36 8.64 5.52 8.94
N GLN A 37 9.62 4.67 9.24
CA GLN A 37 10.37 3.94 8.22
C GLN A 37 9.48 2.89 7.53
N VAL A 38 8.61 2.22 8.29
CA VAL A 38 7.64 1.26 7.73
C VAL A 38 6.69 1.97 6.76
N LEU A 39 6.19 3.16 7.13
CA LEU A 39 5.35 3.97 6.25
C LEU A 39 6.08 4.35 4.95
N VAL A 40 7.32 4.82 5.05
CA VAL A 40 8.13 5.18 3.88
C VAL A 40 8.35 3.97 2.98
N ASN A 41 8.73 2.83 3.55
CA ASN A 41 8.94 1.59 2.80
C ASN A 41 7.65 1.12 2.12
N ALA A 42 6.51 1.20 2.80
CA ALA A 42 5.21 0.85 2.24
C ALA A 42 4.86 1.74 1.02
N ILE A 43 5.08 3.06 1.11
CA ILE A 43 4.82 3.99 0.00
C ILE A 43 5.73 3.69 -1.19
N ILE A 44 7.03 3.45 -0.94
CA ILE A 44 8.01 3.13 -1.99
C ILE A 44 7.61 1.86 -2.74
N ASN A 45 7.17 0.83 -2.00
CA ASN A 45 6.83 -0.47 -2.60
C ASN A 45 5.48 -0.46 -3.32
N SER A 46 4.51 0.32 -2.84
CA SER A 46 3.13 0.38 -3.36
C SER A 46 2.97 1.26 -4.61
N GLY A 47 3.95 2.10 -4.91
CA GLY A 47 3.88 3.02 -6.03
C GLY A 47 4.11 2.36 -7.40
N PRO A 48 3.15 2.41 -8.35
CA PRO A 48 3.37 1.88 -9.70
C PRO A 48 4.37 2.72 -10.48
N ARG A 49 5.22 2.04 -11.25
CA ARG A 49 6.26 2.66 -12.09
C ARG A 49 5.76 2.93 -13.50
N GLU A 50 4.97 2.02 -14.04
CA GLU A 50 4.36 2.11 -15.37
C GLU A 50 2.83 2.02 -15.24
N ASP A 51 2.12 2.75 -16.08
CA ASP A 51 0.66 2.71 -16.19
C ASP A 51 0.26 2.61 -17.67
N SER A 52 -0.98 2.22 -17.95
CA SER A 52 -1.50 2.16 -19.32
C SER A 52 -2.44 3.33 -19.58
N THR A 53 -2.11 4.18 -20.54
CA THR A 53 -3.00 5.26 -20.97
C THR A 53 -3.82 4.84 -22.17
N ARG A 54 -5.07 5.29 -22.17
CA ARG A 54 -5.98 5.14 -23.29
C ARG A 54 -5.63 6.20 -24.33
N ILE A 55 -5.11 5.79 -25.49
CA ILE A 55 -4.78 6.67 -26.62
C ILE A 55 -5.64 6.29 -27.81
N GLY A 56 -6.35 7.25 -28.39
CA GLY A 56 -7.19 7.00 -29.55
C GLY A 56 -7.56 8.28 -30.28
N ARG A 57 -7.76 8.16 -31.59
CA ARG A 57 -8.27 9.23 -32.47
C ARG A 57 -9.24 8.58 -33.46
N ALA A 58 -10.32 9.28 -33.81
CA ALA A 58 -11.27 8.84 -34.83
C ALA A 58 -11.90 7.44 -34.62
N GLY A 59 -12.35 7.13 -33.40
CA GLY A 59 -13.18 5.94 -33.13
C GLY A 59 -12.41 4.65 -32.78
N THR A 60 -11.08 4.61 -32.97
CA THR A 60 -10.25 3.49 -32.50
C THR A 60 -9.47 3.89 -31.26
N VAL A 61 -9.49 3.01 -30.26
CA VAL A 61 -8.81 3.21 -28.97
C VAL A 61 -7.85 2.07 -28.72
N ARG A 62 -6.59 2.41 -28.43
CA ARG A 62 -5.56 1.47 -27.97
C ARG A 62 -5.04 1.88 -26.61
N ARG A 63 -4.43 0.95 -25.88
CA ARG A 63 -3.68 1.26 -24.66
C ARG A 63 -2.21 1.39 -25.00
N GLN A 64 -1.52 2.33 -24.37
CA GLN A 64 -0.08 2.52 -24.49
C GLN A 64 0.52 2.54 -23.09
N ALA A 65 1.59 1.79 -22.89
CA ALA A 65 2.40 1.88 -21.68
C ALA A 65 3.06 3.26 -21.58
N VAL A 66 2.94 3.91 -20.43
CA VAL A 66 3.58 5.20 -20.11
C VAL A 66 4.19 5.16 -18.72
N ASP A 67 5.28 5.91 -18.56
CA ASP A 67 5.94 6.06 -17.26
C ASP A 67 5.15 6.97 -16.31
N VAL A 68 5.17 6.65 -15.02
CA VAL A 68 4.47 7.42 -13.98
C VAL A 68 5.42 8.39 -13.29
N SER A 69 5.01 9.66 -13.20
CA SER A 69 5.77 10.70 -12.49
C SER A 69 5.95 10.38 -10.99
N PRO A 70 7.04 10.83 -10.35
CA PRO A 70 7.29 10.55 -8.93
C PRO A 70 6.16 11.03 -8.01
N LEU A 71 5.57 12.20 -8.30
CA LEU A 71 4.44 12.74 -7.54
C LEU A 71 3.20 11.86 -7.69
N ARG A 72 2.89 11.40 -8.92
CA ARG A 72 1.74 10.52 -9.15
C ARG A 72 1.93 9.17 -8.47
N ARG A 73 3.16 8.66 -8.42
CA ARG A 73 3.51 7.41 -7.73
C ARG A 73 3.18 7.48 -6.23
N VAL A 74 3.57 8.57 -5.56
CA VAL A 74 3.28 8.80 -4.14
C VAL A 74 1.78 8.95 -3.91
N ASN A 75 1.09 9.76 -4.72
CA ASN A 75 -0.35 9.98 -4.59
C ASN A 75 -1.15 8.69 -4.79
N GLN A 76 -0.76 7.88 -5.78
CA GLN A 76 -1.41 6.61 -6.09
C GLN A 76 -1.16 5.58 -4.97
N ALA A 77 0.07 5.50 -4.44
CA ALA A 77 0.39 4.63 -3.31
C ALA A 77 -0.45 4.93 -2.07
N ILE A 78 -0.53 6.21 -1.68
CA ILE A 78 -1.34 6.64 -0.52
C ILE A 78 -2.82 6.31 -0.73
N TRP A 79 -3.33 6.58 -1.94
CA TRP A 79 -4.73 6.30 -2.25
C TRP A 79 -5.04 4.79 -2.19
N LEU A 80 -4.18 3.95 -2.77
CA LEU A 80 -4.35 2.49 -2.75
C LEU A 80 -4.31 1.92 -1.33
N LEU A 81 -3.36 2.37 -0.50
CA LEU A 81 -3.25 1.94 0.90
C LEU A 81 -4.49 2.34 1.72
N CYS A 82 -4.96 3.59 1.59
CA CYS A 82 -6.14 4.05 2.30
C CYS A 82 -7.43 3.38 1.81
N THR A 83 -7.52 3.03 0.53
CA THR A 83 -8.67 2.35 -0.06
C THR A 83 -8.72 0.91 0.42
N GLY A 84 -7.59 0.18 0.35
CA GLY A 84 -7.48 -1.18 0.87
C GLY A 84 -7.81 -1.28 2.35
N ALA A 85 -7.29 -0.36 3.18
CA ALA A 85 -7.60 -0.33 4.61
C ALA A 85 -9.09 -0.04 4.89
N ARG A 86 -9.73 0.82 4.08
CA ARG A 86 -11.16 1.14 4.21
C ARG A 86 -12.04 -0.03 3.78
N GLU A 87 -11.71 -0.71 2.69
CA GLU A 87 -12.43 -1.89 2.21
C GLU A 87 -12.29 -3.05 3.20
N ALA A 88 -11.08 -3.29 3.74
CA ALA A 88 -10.82 -4.33 4.73
C ALA A 88 -11.51 -4.10 6.08
N ALA A 89 -11.73 -2.84 6.45
CA ALA A 89 -12.46 -2.46 7.67
C ALA A 89 -13.98 -2.45 7.47
N PHE A 90 -14.47 -2.44 6.23
CA PHE A 90 -15.91 -2.36 5.98
C PHE A 90 -16.60 -3.67 6.36
N ARG A 91 -17.56 -3.60 7.29
CA ARG A 91 -18.29 -4.76 7.87
C ARG A 91 -17.38 -5.76 8.61
N ASN A 92 -16.20 -5.31 9.04
CA ASN A 92 -15.29 -6.11 9.85
C ASN A 92 -15.36 -5.71 11.33
N ILE A 93 -14.98 -6.63 12.22
CA ILE A 93 -14.86 -6.39 13.67
C ILE A 93 -13.60 -5.56 13.94
N LYS A 94 -12.54 -5.74 13.14
CA LYS A 94 -11.30 -4.97 13.21
C LYS A 94 -11.55 -3.49 12.92
N THR A 95 -10.89 -2.63 13.69
CA THR A 95 -10.95 -1.18 13.48
C THR A 95 -10.16 -0.76 12.24
N ILE A 96 -10.48 0.41 11.68
CA ILE A 96 -9.75 0.95 10.53
C ILE A 96 -8.26 1.16 10.83
N ALA A 97 -7.89 1.39 12.09
CA ALA A 97 -6.50 1.56 12.50
C ALA A 97 -5.72 0.24 12.44
N GLU A 98 -6.33 -0.85 12.88
CA GLU A 98 -5.72 -2.19 12.82
C GLU A 98 -5.59 -2.67 11.37
N CYS A 99 -6.66 -2.50 10.57
CA CYS A 99 -6.59 -2.83 9.14
C CYS A 99 -5.55 -2.00 8.40
N LEU A 100 -5.36 -0.73 8.76
CA LEU A 100 -4.32 0.12 8.17
C LEU A 100 -2.91 -0.32 8.60
N ALA A 101 -2.73 -0.70 9.86
CA ALA A 101 -1.45 -1.21 10.36
C ALA A 101 -1.06 -2.52 9.65
N ASP A 102 -2.00 -3.46 9.54
CA ASP A 102 -1.83 -4.71 8.81
C ASP A 102 -1.46 -4.45 7.33
N GLU A 103 -2.14 -3.51 6.69
CA GLU A 103 -1.89 -3.13 5.30
C GLU A 103 -0.49 -2.52 5.12
N LEU A 104 -0.07 -1.61 6.01
CA LEU A 104 1.25 -0.97 5.96
C LEU A 104 2.39 -1.97 6.18
N ILE A 105 2.25 -2.89 7.14
CA ILE A 105 3.26 -3.92 7.41
C ILE A 105 3.40 -4.85 6.20
N ASN A 106 2.28 -5.27 5.61
CA ASN A 106 2.30 -6.13 4.42
C ASN A 106 2.87 -5.42 3.19
N ALA A 107 2.51 -4.16 2.98
CA ALA A 107 3.04 -3.34 1.88
C ALA A 107 4.55 -3.06 2.04
N ALA A 108 5.02 -2.78 3.26
CA ALA A 108 6.44 -2.59 3.55
C ALA A 108 7.27 -3.85 3.26
N LYS A 109 6.69 -5.05 3.46
CA LYS A 109 7.30 -6.33 3.11
C LYS A 109 7.17 -6.70 1.63
N GLY A 110 6.40 -5.94 0.85
CA GLY A 110 6.09 -6.27 -0.56
C GLY A 110 5.22 -7.52 -0.69
N SER A 111 4.44 -7.86 0.34
CA SER A 111 3.57 -9.03 0.32
C SER A 111 2.35 -8.80 -0.57
N SER A 112 2.01 -9.79 -1.39
CA SER A 112 0.77 -9.82 -2.17
C SER A 112 -0.48 -9.91 -1.30
N ASN A 113 -0.36 -10.05 0.03
CA ASN A 113 -1.51 -9.92 0.93
C ASN A 113 -2.06 -8.49 0.94
N SER A 114 -1.21 -7.48 0.73
CA SER A 114 -1.61 -6.07 0.63
C SER A 114 -2.44 -5.81 -0.62
N TYR A 115 -3.50 -5.03 -0.45
CA TYR A 115 -4.31 -4.51 -1.55
C TYR A 115 -3.48 -3.62 -2.49
N ALA A 116 -2.65 -2.75 -1.91
CA ALA A 116 -1.85 -1.81 -2.68
C ALA A 116 -0.83 -2.49 -3.60
N ILE A 117 -0.17 -3.55 -3.12
CA ILE A 117 0.78 -4.34 -3.92
C ILE A 117 0.06 -5.09 -5.05
N LYS A 118 -1.04 -5.78 -4.75
CA LYS A 118 -1.86 -6.46 -5.77
C LYS A 118 -2.27 -5.51 -6.90
N LYS A 119 -2.75 -4.31 -6.54
CA LYS A 119 -3.20 -3.33 -7.53
C LYS A 119 -2.07 -2.70 -8.33
N LYS A 120 -0.93 -2.45 -7.69
CA LYS A 120 0.28 -2.03 -8.39
C LYS A 120 0.70 -3.07 -9.42
N ASP A 121 0.82 -4.33 -9.03
CA ASP A 121 1.27 -5.41 -9.92
C ASP A 121 0.28 -5.63 -11.07
N GLU A 122 -1.03 -5.51 -10.81
CA GLU A 122 -2.06 -5.56 -11.85
C GLU A 122 -1.87 -4.45 -12.91
N LEU A 123 -1.62 -3.21 -12.47
CA LEU A 123 -1.40 -2.07 -13.36
C LEU A 123 -0.12 -2.23 -14.17
N GLU A 124 0.99 -2.61 -13.54
CA GLU A 124 2.28 -2.81 -14.21
C GLU A 124 2.21 -3.97 -15.21
N ARG A 125 1.46 -5.04 -14.88
CA ARG A 125 1.22 -6.16 -15.82
C ARG A 125 0.45 -5.71 -17.05
N VAL A 126 -0.58 -4.87 -16.89
CA VAL A 126 -1.36 -4.34 -18.02
C VAL A 126 -0.51 -3.39 -18.86
N ALA A 127 0.32 -2.54 -18.24
CA ALA A 127 1.25 -1.68 -18.96
C ALA A 127 2.22 -2.51 -19.80
N LYS A 128 2.87 -3.52 -19.20
CA LYS A 128 3.80 -4.42 -19.90
C LYS A 128 3.18 -5.15 -21.09
N SER A 129 1.90 -5.53 -20.99
CA SER A 129 1.19 -6.21 -22.08
C SER A 129 0.84 -5.29 -23.26
N ASN A 130 0.82 -3.97 -23.06
CA ASN A 130 0.48 -2.97 -24.08
C ASN A 130 1.71 -2.17 -24.52
N ARG A 131 2.91 -2.73 -24.31
CA ARG A 131 4.17 -2.18 -24.78
C ARG A 131 4.40 -2.55 -26.24
#